data_AF-A0A7V1H165-F1
#
_entry.id   AF-A0A7V1H165-F1
#
_cell.length_a   1.000
_cell.length_b   1.000
_cell.length_c   1.000
_cell.angle_alpha   90.00
_cell.angle_beta   90.00
_cell.angle_gamma   90.00
#
_symmetry.space_group_name_H-M   'P 1'
#
loop_
_entity.id
_entity.type
_entity.pdbx_description
1 polymer ?
#
loop_
_entity_poly.entity_id
_entity_poly.type
_entity_poly.pdbx_seq_one_letter_code
_entity_poly.pdbx_strand_id
1 'polypeptide(L)'
;MKLFRFLLYAVLVLFLLVASRFGFKTVASVTPICGACHETRAQYKAWKKSVHSNVSCLGCHSEPGIVGYVSDPIRAMSSLSAKLGLTTGTTPADINDDNCLNCHDTIPDDIVIKRGIKVKHREIIDDGRKCSDCHASVGHRVGKQVPYNAFPSMDKCLGCHKSGRLKKCKLCHIGKPGRGLAKKEKMGFLAHDSEWARRHGVAESRYCWICHDQEFCGECHKIQMPHPSSWPVIHGKQSLTQRGCAECHKQKFCDNCHRTRIPHEMGWEHGPPAKREREVCDRCHTEKGCKDCHRIHDKHLLREP
;
A
#
# COMPACT_ATOMS: atom_id res chain seq x y z
N MET A 1 -1.37 -36.95 -50.76
CA MET A 1 -0.70 -35.90 -49.95
C MET A 1 -1.67 -34.92 -49.26
N LYS A 2 -2.67 -34.35 -49.94
CA LYS A 2 -3.62 -33.41 -49.32
C LYS A 2 -4.49 -34.04 -48.21
N LEU A 3 -4.96 -35.27 -48.43
CA LEU A 3 -5.76 -36.01 -47.45
C LEU A 3 -4.98 -36.36 -46.16
N PHE A 4 -3.71 -36.72 -46.30
CA PHE A 4 -2.83 -37.02 -45.16
C PHE A 4 -2.55 -35.78 -44.30
N ARG A 5 -2.31 -34.62 -44.93
CA ARG A 5 -2.16 -33.35 -44.22
C ARG A 5 -3.45 -32.93 -43.51
N PHE A 6 -4.61 -33.13 -44.14
CA PHE A 6 -5.91 -32.84 -43.54
C PHE A 6 -6.18 -33.73 -42.31
N LEU A 7 -5.90 -35.04 -42.40
CA LEU A 7 -5.97 -35.97 -41.27
C LEU A 7 -5.01 -35.58 -40.13
N LEU A 8 -3.79 -35.16 -40.46
CA LEU A 8 -2.81 -34.70 -39.47
C LEU A 8 -3.32 -33.45 -38.71
N TYR A 9 -3.86 -32.46 -39.43
CA TYR A 9 -4.43 -31.27 -38.80
C TYR A 9 -5.68 -31.60 -37.99
N ALA A 10 -6.55 -32.49 -38.46
CA ALA A 10 -7.73 -32.92 -37.72
C ALA A 10 -7.36 -33.66 -36.42
N VAL A 11 -6.35 -34.54 -36.46
CA VAL A 11 -5.82 -35.22 -35.27
C VAL A 11 -5.16 -34.23 -34.31
N LEU A 12 -4.42 -33.24 -34.82
CA LEU A 12 -3.77 -32.23 -33.99
C LEU A 12 -4.79 -31.31 -33.31
N VAL A 13 -5.83 -30.89 -34.02
CA VAL A 13 -6.95 -30.12 -33.47
C VAL A 13 -7.73 -30.94 -32.45
N LEU A 14 -8.02 -32.21 -32.76
CA LEU A 14 -8.70 -33.11 -31.81
C LEU A 14 -7.83 -33.36 -30.57
N PHE A 15 -6.52 -33.52 -30.73
CA PHE A 15 -5.57 -33.65 -29.63
C PHE A 15 -5.54 -32.39 -28.76
N LEU A 16 -5.53 -31.19 -29.36
CA LEU A 16 -5.60 -29.93 -28.63
C LEU A 16 -6.94 -29.74 -27.91
N LEU A 17 -8.06 -30.15 -28.52
CA LEU A 17 -9.39 -30.12 -27.92
C LEU A 17 -9.54 -31.14 -26.78
N VAL A 18 -8.96 -32.33 -26.92
CA VAL A 18 -8.94 -33.36 -25.87
C VAL A 18 -7.99 -32.96 -24.75
N ALA A 19 -6.78 -32.47 -25.06
CA ALA A 19 -5.81 -31.99 -24.08
C ALA A 19 -6.34 -30.79 -23.28
N SER A 20 -7.05 -29.84 -23.91
CA SER A 20 -7.70 -28.73 -23.19
C SER A 20 -8.83 -29.21 -22.26
N ARG A 21 -9.62 -30.20 -22.68
CA ARG A 21 -10.68 -30.81 -21.85
C ARG A 21 -10.12 -31.67 -20.71
N PHE A 22 -8.99 -32.35 -20.93
CA PHE A 22 -8.34 -33.21 -19.94
C PHE A 22 -7.52 -32.39 -18.93
N GLY A 23 -6.84 -31.34 -19.38
CA GLY A 23 -6.15 -30.38 -18.51
C GLY A 23 -7.08 -29.70 -17.52
N PHE A 24 -8.33 -29.42 -17.91
CA PHE A 24 -9.34 -28.86 -17.01
C PHE A 24 -9.76 -29.82 -15.87
N LYS A 25 -9.77 -31.14 -16.12
CA LYS A 25 -10.14 -32.14 -15.10
C LYS A 25 -9.01 -32.47 -14.13
N THR A 26 -7.74 -32.37 -14.53
CA THR A 26 -6.59 -32.64 -13.62
C THR A 26 -6.37 -31.51 -12.60
N VAL A 27 -6.74 -30.27 -12.94
CA VAL A 27 -6.73 -29.13 -12.02
C VAL A 27 -7.82 -29.26 -10.94
N ALA A 28 -8.97 -29.85 -11.27
CA ALA A 28 -10.05 -30.12 -10.31
C ALA A 28 -9.65 -31.16 -9.24
N SER A 29 -8.80 -32.13 -9.57
CA SER A 29 -8.37 -33.22 -8.67
C SER A 29 -7.38 -32.82 -7.57
N VAL A 30 -6.78 -31.62 -7.61
CA VAL A 30 -5.75 -31.20 -6.62
C VAL A 30 -6.36 -30.48 -5.41
N THR A 31 -7.58 -29.95 -5.53
CA THR A 31 -8.24 -29.15 -4.47
C THR A 31 -8.45 -29.92 -3.15
N PRO A 32 -8.83 -31.23 -3.15
CA PRO A 32 -8.95 -32.00 -1.91
C PRO A 32 -7.62 -32.23 -1.18
N ILE A 33 -6.49 -32.34 -1.90
CA ILE A 33 -5.17 -32.61 -1.33
C ILE A 33 -4.70 -31.40 -0.50
N CYS A 34 -4.93 -30.18 -1.00
CA CYS A 34 -4.64 -28.96 -0.25
C CYS A 34 -5.45 -28.87 1.06
N GLY A 35 -6.63 -29.49 1.14
CA GLY A 35 -7.43 -29.54 2.38
C GLY A 35 -6.97 -30.61 3.38
N ALA A 36 -6.17 -31.58 2.94
CA ALA A 36 -5.64 -32.66 3.77
C ALA A 36 -4.40 -32.23 4.57
N CYS A 37 -3.60 -31.29 4.05
CA CYS A 37 -2.46 -30.73 4.77
C CYS A 37 -2.92 -29.81 5.91
N HIS A 38 -2.29 -29.91 7.09
CA HIS A 38 -2.66 -29.11 8.26
C HIS A 38 -2.38 -27.60 8.09
N GLU A 39 -1.33 -27.22 7.35
CA GLU A 39 -0.91 -25.81 7.20
C GLU A 39 -1.79 -25.00 6.27
N THR A 40 -2.49 -25.68 5.36
CA THR A 40 -3.43 -25.10 4.40
C THR A 40 -4.88 -25.34 4.80
N ARG A 41 -5.14 -26.04 5.91
CA ARG A 41 -6.49 -26.44 6.35
C ARG A 41 -7.37 -25.25 6.65
N ALA A 42 -6.81 -24.19 7.24
CA ALA A 42 -7.55 -22.98 7.57
C ALA A 42 -7.94 -22.20 6.30
N GLN A 43 -7.04 -22.11 5.34
CA GLN A 43 -7.20 -21.48 4.04
C GLN A 43 -8.23 -22.23 3.19
N TYR A 44 -8.19 -23.57 3.21
CA TYR A 44 -9.18 -24.43 2.57
C TYR A 44 -10.58 -24.23 3.16
N LYS A 45 -10.72 -24.18 4.50
CA LYS A 45 -11.98 -23.87 5.16
C LYS A 45 -12.50 -22.46 4.83
N ALA A 46 -11.60 -21.49 4.70
CA ALA A 46 -11.95 -20.13 4.31
C ALA A 46 -12.42 -20.05 2.85
N TRP A 47 -11.72 -20.73 1.94
CA TRP A 47 -12.08 -20.83 0.53
C TRP A 47 -13.47 -21.44 0.33
N LYS A 48 -13.81 -22.52 1.06
CA LYS A 48 -15.16 -23.12 1.04
C LYS A 48 -16.29 -22.14 1.38
N LYS A 49 -15.99 -21.10 2.15
CA LYS A 49 -16.95 -20.06 2.56
C LYS A 49 -16.89 -18.80 1.67
N SER A 50 -15.96 -18.76 0.72
CA SER A 50 -15.76 -17.61 -0.17
C SER A 50 -16.75 -17.64 -1.34
N VAL A 51 -16.82 -16.54 -2.09
CA VAL A 51 -17.61 -16.45 -3.32
C VAL A 51 -17.01 -17.27 -4.48
N HIS A 52 -15.77 -17.75 -4.32
CA HIS A 52 -15.06 -18.57 -5.31
C HIS A 52 -14.94 -20.03 -4.87
N SER A 53 -15.84 -20.52 -4.00
CA SER A 53 -15.85 -21.92 -3.54
C SER A 53 -16.08 -22.96 -4.66
N ASN A 54 -16.48 -22.51 -5.85
CA ASN A 54 -16.61 -23.34 -7.05
C ASN A 54 -15.37 -23.31 -7.96
N VAL A 55 -14.36 -22.50 -7.63
CA VAL A 55 -13.08 -22.42 -8.38
C VAL A 55 -12.04 -23.25 -7.64
N SER A 56 -11.35 -24.15 -8.35
CA SER A 56 -10.30 -24.99 -7.76
C SER A 56 -9.14 -24.17 -7.20
N CYS A 57 -8.35 -24.73 -6.26
CA CYS A 57 -7.19 -24.04 -5.69
C CYS A 57 -6.22 -23.55 -6.79
N LEU A 58 -5.96 -24.43 -7.76
CA LEU A 58 -5.06 -24.16 -8.88
C LEU A 58 -5.65 -23.20 -9.91
N GLY A 59 -6.97 -22.96 -9.92
CA GLY A 59 -7.56 -21.89 -10.71
C GLY A 59 -7.03 -20.50 -10.33
N CYS A 60 -6.53 -20.33 -9.11
CA CYS A 60 -5.90 -19.09 -8.66
C CYS A 60 -4.39 -19.22 -8.40
N HIS A 61 -3.92 -20.36 -7.86
CA HIS A 61 -2.53 -20.53 -7.39
C HIS A 61 -1.59 -21.21 -8.40
N SER A 62 -2.05 -21.45 -9.63
CA SER A 62 -1.22 -22.01 -10.71
C SER A 62 -0.57 -20.90 -11.52
N GLU A 63 0.64 -21.11 -12.05
CA GLU A 63 1.14 -20.19 -13.08
C GLU A 63 0.32 -20.32 -14.38
N PRO A 64 0.04 -19.21 -15.09
CA PRO A 64 -0.69 -19.26 -16.34
C PRO A 64 -0.01 -20.13 -17.41
N GLY A 65 -0.84 -20.82 -18.20
CA GLY A 65 -0.38 -21.57 -19.37
C GLY A 65 0.43 -22.84 -19.04
N ILE A 66 1.34 -23.21 -19.93
CA ILE A 66 2.09 -24.47 -19.80
C ILE A 66 3.13 -24.45 -18.68
N VAL A 67 3.55 -23.24 -18.26
CA VAL A 67 4.55 -23.04 -17.21
C VAL A 67 4.07 -23.62 -15.87
N GLY A 68 2.77 -23.46 -15.54
CA GLY A 68 2.17 -23.98 -14.32
C GLY A 68 2.33 -25.50 -14.12
N TYR A 69 2.28 -26.28 -15.20
CA TYR A 69 2.47 -27.73 -15.13
C TYR A 69 3.85 -28.14 -14.61
N VAL A 70 4.85 -27.27 -14.76
CA VAL A 70 6.22 -27.51 -14.31
C VAL A 70 6.53 -26.78 -13.00
N SER A 71 6.14 -25.50 -12.90
CA SER A 71 6.47 -24.67 -11.75
C SER A 71 5.68 -25.02 -10.49
N ASP A 72 4.40 -25.40 -10.62
CA ASP A 72 3.55 -25.63 -9.44
C ASP A 72 3.99 -26.83 -8.61
N PRO A 73 4.31 -28.00 -9.21
CA PRO A 73 4.84 -29.13 -8.44
C PRO A 73 6.17 -28.78 -7.76
N ILE A 74 7.05 -28.03 -8.43
CA ILE A 74 8.34 -27.60 -7.87
C ILE A 74 8.13 -26.69 -6.66
N ARG A 75 7.23 -25.70 -6.75
CA ARG A 75 6.88 -24.82 -5.61
C ARG A 75 6.28 -25.60 -4.45
N ALA A 76 5.40 -26.56 -4.73
CA ALA A 76 4.80 -27.42 -3.72
C ALA A 76 5.85 -28.28 -3.00
N MET A 77 6.79 -28.88 -3.75
CA MET A 77 7.91 -29.64 -3.19
C MET A 77 8.84 -28.74 -2.37
N SER A 78 9.20 -27.57 -2.89
CA SER A 78 10.06 -26.61 -2.17
C SER A 78 9.43 -26.18 -0.84
N SER A 79 8.13 -25.90 -0.83
CA SER A 79 7.40 -25.54 0.39
C SER A 79 7.40 -26.68 1.42
N LEU A 80 7.26 -27.93 0.95
CA LEU A 80 7.35 -29.11 1.81
C LEU A 80 8.76 -29.32 2.36
N SER A 81 9.79 -29.24 1.50
CA SER A 81 11.20 -29.36 1.90
C SER A 81 11.60 -28.29 2.91
N ALA A 82 11.15 -27.05 2.74
CA ALA A 82 11.36 -25.97 3.70
C ALA A 82 10.70 -26.27 5.05
N LYS A 83 9.46 -26.80 5.03
CA LYS A 83 8.76 -27.17 6.26
C LYS A 83 9.40 -28.35 6.99
N LEU A 84 10.00 -29.28 6.25
CA LEU A 84 10.79 -30.39 6.79
C LEU A 84 12.21 -29.98 7.25
N GLY A 85 12.57 -28.69 7.13
CA GLY A 85 13.89 -28.18 7.51
C GLY A 85 15.02 -28.58 6.55
N LEU A 86 14.70 -29.13 5.38
CA LEU A 86 15.68 -29.54 4.37
C LEU A 86 16.20 -28.33 3.55
N THR A 87 15.45 -27.24 3.53
CA THR A 87 15.83 -25.97 2.86
C THR A 87 15.34 -24.78 3.69
N THR A 88 15.86 -23.58 3.44
CA THR A 88 15.53 -22.35 4.20
C THR A 88 14.58 -21.39 3.46
N GLY A 89 14.22 -21.69 2.21
CA GLY A 89 13.39 -20.81 1.38
C GLY A 89 11.90 -21.15 1.48
N THR A 90 11.08 -20.21 1.93
CA THR A 90 9.63 -20.26 1.67
C THR A 90 9.34 -19.34 0.51
N THR A 91 8.70 -19.86 -0.55
CA THR A 91 8.18 -19.00 -1.61
C THR A 91 6.85 -18.42 -1.09
N PRO A 92 6.71 -17.09 -0.99
CA PRO A 92 5.42 -16.49 -0.70
C PRO A 92 4.41 -16.99 -1.75
N ALA A 93 3.20 -17.35 -1.30
CA ALA A 93 2.12 -17.68 -2.21
C ALA A 93 1.63 -16.39 -2.87
N ASP A 94 2.30 -16.00 -3.94
CA ASP A 94 1.89 -14.93 -4.83
C ASP A 94 0.90 -15.48 -5.86
N ILE A 95 -0.05 -14.65 -6.26
CA ILE A 95 -1.08 -15.02 -7.24
C ILE A 95 -0.85 -14.14 -8.45
N ASN A 96 -0.72 -14.77 -9.62
CA ASN A 96 -0.65 -14.06 -10.88
C ASN A 96 -2.01 -13.45 -11.21
N ASP A 97 -2.03 -12.17 -11.60
CA ASP A 97 -3.26 -11.45 -11.94
C ASP A 97 -3.95 -12.02 -13.18
N ASP A 98 -3.22 -12.67 -14.09
CA ASP A 98 -3.80 -13.37 -15.25
C ASP A 98 -4.82 -14.42 -14.83
N ASN A 99 -4.64 -15.06 -13.66
CA ASN A 99 -5.61 -16.02 -13.14
C ASN A 99 -6.94 -15.35 -12.75
N CYS A 100 -6.87 -14.09 -12.30
CA CYS A 100 -8.06 -13.29 -12.04
C CYS A 100 -8.72 -12.89 -13.37
N LEU A 101 -7.92 -12.39 -14.32
CA LEU A 101 -8.38 -11.90 -15.62
C LEU A 101 -8.91 -13.00 -16.55
N ASN A 102 -8.53 -14.27 -16.36
CA ASN A 102 -9.12 -15.40 -17.08
C ASN A 102 -10.66 -15.51 -16.91
N CYS A 103 -11.20 -15.01 -15.80
CA CYS A 103 -12.64 -14.96 -15.54
C CYS A 103 -13.19 -13.52 -15.43
N HIS A 104 -12.31 -12.53 -15.29
CA HIS A 104 -12.62 -11.13 -15.06
C HIS A 104 -11.95 -10.22 -16.13
N ASP A 105 -11.95 -10.68 -17.37
CA ASP A 105 -11.29 -10.07 -18.53
C ASP A 105 -11.76 -8.65 -18.86
N THR A 106 -13.00 -8.33 -18.52
CA THR A 106 -13.64 -7.02 -18.74
C THR A 106 -13.27 -5.97 -17.68
N ILE A 107 -12.81 -6.39 -16.50
CA ILE A 107 -12.57 -5.51 -15.35
C ILE A 107 -11.54 -4.41 -15.61
N PRO A 108 -10.43 -4.63 -16.34
CA PRO A 108 -9.47 -3.58 -16.66
C PRO A 108 -10.14 -2.40 -17.37
N ASP A 109 -10.96 -2.67 -18.37
CA ASP A 109 -11.49 -1.66 -19.28
C ASP A 109 -12.78 -1.00 -18.77
N ASP A 110 -13.55 -1.70 -17.95
CA ASP A 110 -14.81 -1.21 -17.40
C ASP A 110 -14.64 -0.26 -16.20
N ILE A 111 -15.57 0.68 -16.07
CA ILE A 111 -15.78 1.42 -14.82
C ILE A 111 -16.65 0.56 -13.90
N VAL A 112 -16.00 -0.15 -12.99
CA VAL A 112 -16.67 -1.05 -12.04
C VAL A 112 -17.22 -0.27 -10.87
N ILE A 113 -18.52 -0.42 -10.61
CA ILE A 113 -19.20 0.21 -9.47
C ILE A 113 -19.51 -0.85 -8.41
N LYS A 114 -18.91 -0.72 -7.23
CA LYS A 114 -19.22 -1.59 -6.10
C LYS A 114 -19.24 -0.82 -4.79
N ARG A 115 -20.27 -1.07 -3.97
CA ARG A 115 -20.43 -0.46 -2.63
C ARG A 115 -20.34 1.09 -2.64
N GLY A 116 -20.80 1.71 -3.73
CA GLY A 116 -20.80 3.17 -3.88
C GLY A 116 -19.43 3.76 -4.23
N ILE A 117 -18.47 2.95 -4.66
CA ILE A 117 -17.20 3.40 -5.25
C ILE A 117 -17.17 2.99 -6.72
N LYS A 118 -16.72 3.89 -7.59
CA LYS A 118 -16.41 3.60 -8.99
C LYS A 118 -14.91 3.61 -9.21
N VAL A 119 -14.40 2.59 -9.88
CA VAL A 119 -12.97 2.42 -10.16
C VAL A 119 -12.81 1.97 -11.61
N LYS A 120 -11.85 2.56 -12.31
CA LYS A 120 -11.34 2.03 -13.56
C LYS A 120 -10.00 1.37 -13.24
N HIS A 121 -9.87 0.09 -13.58
CA HIS A 121 -8.73 -0.71 -13.10
C HIS A 121 -7.53 -0.64 -14.04
N ARG A 122 -7.73 -0.34 -15.35
CA ARG A 122 -6.65 -0.24 -16.34
C ARG A 122 -5.48 0.59 -15.84
N GLU A 123 -5.73 1.82 -15.41
CA GLU A 123 -4.66 2.72 -14.97
C GLU A 123 -3.95 2.23 -13.69
N ILE A 124 -4.64 1.45 -12.85
CA ILE A 124 -4.06 0.86 -11.63
C ILE A 124 -3.18 -0.35 -11.99
N ILE A 125 -3.64 -1.19 -12.91
CA ILE A 125 -2.91 -2.37 -13.39
C ILE A 125 -1.66 -1.93 -14.17
N ASP A 126 -1.79 -0.90 -15.01
CA ASP A 126 -0.68 -0.34 -15.79
C ASP A 126 0.39 0.32 -14.90
N ASP A 127 0.03 0.76 -13.67
CA ASP A 127 0.96 1.20 -12.60
C ASP A 127 1.66 0.02 -11.88
N GLY A 128 1.46 -1.21 -12.35
CA GLY A 128 2.08 -2.42 -11.82
C GLY A 128 1.46 -2.92 -10.51
N ARG A 129 0.27 -2.43 -10.13
CA ARG A 129 -0.42 -2.84 -8.90
C ARG A 129 -1.17 -4.13 -9.13
N LYS A 130 -1.06 -5.06 -8.16
CA LYS A 130 -1.69 -6.37 -8.26
C LYS A 130 -3.16 -6.34 -7.84
N CYS A 131 -3.96 -7.25 -8.38
CA CYS A 131 -5.35 -7.43 -7.94
C CYS A 131 -5.40 -7.68 -6.43
N SER A 132 -4.48 -8.52 -5.93
CA SER A 132 -4.34 -8.90 -4.52
C SER A 132 -3.88 -7.76 -3.59
N ASP A 133 -3.29 -6.68 -4.10
CA ASP A 133 -2.94 -5.50 -3.29
C ASP A 133 -4.19 -4.88 -2.67
N CYS A 134 -5.31 -4.92 -3.41
CA CYS A 134 -6.60 -4.39 -2.99
C CYS A 134 -7.58 -5.48 -2.56
N HIS A 135 -7.54 -6.64 -3.21
CA HIS A 135 -8.48 -7.75 -3.04
C HIS A 135 -7.86 -8.96 -2.28
N ALA A 136 -7.02 -8.70 -1.28
CA ALA A 136 -6.24 -9.72 -0.57
C ALA A 136 -7.06 -10.81 0.15
N SER A 137 -8.35 -10.57 0.42
CA SER A 137 -9.22 -11.51 1.15
C SER A 137 -10.27 -12.19 0.28
N VAL A 138 -10.07 -12.26 -1.04
CA VAL A 138 -10.99 -12.94 -1.97
C VAL A 138 -11.05 -14.45 -1.72
N GLY A 139 -9.90 -15.10 -1.54
CA GLY A 139 -9.81 -16.57 -1.39
C GLY A 139 -9.69 -17.07 0.06
N HIS A 140 -8.96 -16.36 0.92
CA HIS A 140 -8.55 -16.89 2.23
C HIS A 140 -8.74 -15.89 3.38
N ARG A 141 -9.98 -15.70 3.81
CA ARG A 141 -10.27 -14.94 5.03
C ARG A 141 -10.18 -15.83 6.28
N VAL A 142 -9.00 -15.93 6.88
CA VAL A 142 -8.73 -16.82 8.02
C VAL A 142 -8.78 -16.04 9.34
N GLY A 143 -9.73 -16.38 10.21
CA GLY A 143 -9.85 -15.81 11.57
C GLY A 143 -10.33 -14.35 11.62
N LYS A 144 -10.03 -13.66 12.74
CA LYS A 144 -10.25 -12.20 12.91
C LYS A 144 -9.16 -11.36 12.23
N GLN A 145 -8.12 -12.00 11.71
CA GLN A 145 -7.15 -11.37 10.82
C GLN A 145 -7.88 -11.08 9.52
N VAL A 146 -8.53 -9.92 9.48
CA VAL A 146 -8.81 -9.21 8.25
C VAL A 146 -7.48 -8.54 7.96
N PRO A 147 -6.65 -9.03 7.01
CA PRO A 147 -5.43 -8.34 6.65
C PRO A 147 -5.74 -6.85 6.47
N TYR A 148 -4.81 -5.97 6.84
CA TYR A 148 -4.98 -4.53 6.63
C TYR A 148 -5.43 -4.22 5.18
N ASN A 149 -5.05 -5.09 4.24
CA ASN A 149 -5.41 -5.06 2.84
C ASN A 149 -6.61 -5.94 2.41
N ALA A 150 -7.44 -6.44 3.32
CA ALA A 150 -8.56 -7.33 2.98
C ALA A 150 -9.60 -6.75 2.02
N PHE A 151 -9.76 -5.42 2.06
CA PHE A 151 -10.65 -4.68 1.20
C PHE A 151 -9.91 -3.50 0.57
N PRO A 152 -10.39 -2.97 -0.57
CA PRO A 152 -9.97 -1.67 -1.05
C PRO A 152 -10.47 -0.61 -0.05
N SER A 153 -9.58 -0.16 0.82
CA SER A 153 -9.81 0.92 1.77
C SER A 153 -9.25 2.22 1.21
N MET A 154 -9.81 3.36 1.64
CA MET A 154 -9.52 4.66 1.03
C MET A 154 -8.03 5.00 1.04
N ASP A 155 -7.32 4.67 2.12
CA ASP A 155 -5.88 4.85 2.26
C ASP A 155 -5.06 4.18 1.15
N LYS A 156 -5.50 3.05 0.61
CA LYS A 156 -4.82 2.38 -0.51
C LYS A 156 -4.92 3.19 -1.80
N CYS A 157 -6.10 3.73 -2.06
CA CYS A 157 -6.32 4.62 -3.20
C CYS A 157 -5.43 5.86 -3.04
N LEU A 158 -5.42 6.44 -1.84
CA LEU A 158 -4.62 7.63 -1.56
C LEU A 158 -3.12 7.35 -1.63
N GLY A 159 -2.66 6.10 -1.50
CA GLY A 159 -1.26 5.71 -1.72
C GLY A 159 -0.67 6.22 -3.05
N CYS A 160 -1.49 6.34 -4.09
CA CYS A 160 -1.11 7.00 -5.35
C CYS A 160 -1.85 8.34 -5.54
N HIS A 161 -3.12 8.44 -5.12
CA HIS A 161 -3.97 9.61 -5.28
C HIS A 161 -3.70 10.72 -4.23
N LYS A 162 -2.47 11.21 -4.15
CA LYS A 162 -1.96 12.13 -3.10
C LYS A 162 -2.19 13.62 -3.35
N SER A 163 -2.49 14.03 -4.58
CA SER A 163 -2.54 15.45 -4.96
C SER A 163 -3.94 16.05 -4.81
N GLY A 164 -4.02 17.31 -4.35
CA GLY A 164 -5.26 18.05 -4.06
C GLY A 164 -6.22 18.24 -5.25
N ARG A 165 -5.89 17.73 -6.45
CA ARG A 165 -6.79 17.65 -7.60
C ARG A 165 -7.99 16.70 -7.37
N LEU A 166 -7.96 15.87 -6.32
CA LEU A 166 -8.99 14.87 -6.02
C LEU A 166 -9.96 15.24 -4.88
N LYS A 167 -10.10 16.53 -4.54
CA LYS A 167 -11.08 17.00 -3.54
C LYS A 167 -12.56 16.76 -3.93
N LYS A 168 -12.83 16.41 -5.19
CA LYS A 168 -14.19 16.13 -5.66
C LYS A 168 -14.56 14.69 -5.32
N CYS A 169 -15.23 14.48 -4.18
CA CYS A 169 -15.62 13.15 -3.69
C CYS A 169 -16.33 12.30 -4.76
N LYS A 170 -17.15 12.94 -5.62
CA LYS A 170 -17.91 12.31 -6.72
C LYS A 170 -17.06 11.68 -7.84
N LEU A 171 -15.74 11.93 -7.84
CA LEU A 171 -14.82 11.27 -8.76
C LEU A 171 -14.72 9.78 -8.44
N CYS A 172 -14.76 9.42 -7.16
CA CYS A 172 -14.67 8.03 -6.71
C CYS A 172 -15.98 7.54 -6.08
N HIS A 173 -16.70 8.39 -5.36
CA HIS A 173 -17.92 8.01 -4.64
C HIS A 173 -19.19 8.25 -5.46
N ILE A 174 -20.08 7.27 -5.43
CA ILE A 174 -21.47 7.39 -5.91
C ILE A 174 -22.34 7.62 -4.67
N GLY A 175 -22.91 8.83 -4.58
CA GLY A 175 -23.67 9.29 -3.42
C GLY A 175 -22.80 9.95 -2.33
N LYS A 176 -23.40 10.25 -1.18
CA LYS A 176 -22.73 10.96 -0.07
C LYS A 176 -21.70 10.05 0.64
N PRO A 177 -20.41 10.44 0.74
CA PRO A 177 -19.34 9.60 1.32
C PRO A 177 -19.44 9.27 2.83
N GLY A 178 -20.40 9.82 3.57
CA GLY A 178 -20.34 9.88 5.05
C GLY A 178 -20.52 8.57 5.85
N ARG A 179 -20.64 7.38 5.22
CA ARG A 179 -20.93 6.14 5.95
C ARG A 179 -19.67 5.34 6.29
N GLY A 180 -19.12 5.57 7.49
CA GLY A 180 -18.14 4.69 8.14
C GLY A 180 -16.72 5.23 8.21
N LEU A 181 -16.54 6.53 8.46
CA LEU A 181 -15.23 7.17 8.69
C LEU A 181 -14.46 6.53 9.85
N ALA A 182 -15.15 5.96 10.84
CA ALA A 182 -14.54 5.25 11.96
C ALA A 182 -14.17 3.79 11.66
N LYS A 183 -14.51 3.24 10.49
CA LYS A 183 -14.32 1.81 10.19
C LYS A 183 -12.96 1.57 9.52
N LYS A 184 -12.08 0.81 10.19
CA LYS A 184 -10.76 0.41 9.67
C LYS A 184 -10.87 -0.36 8.35
N GLU A 185 -11.91 -1.16 8.16
CA GLU A 185 -12.11 -1.93 6.92
C GLU A 185 -12.43 -1.05 5.70
N LYS A 186 -12.80 0.22 5.93
CA LYS A 186 -13.13 1.19 4.87
C LYS A 186 -12.07 2.27 4.71
N MET A 187 -11.46 2.70 5.81
CA MET A 187 -10.54 3.84 5.84
C MET A 187 -9.09 3.45 6.12
N GLY A 188 -8.81 2.19 6.47
CA GLY A 188 -7.48 1.73 6.85
C GLY A 188 -6.91 2.58 8.00
N PHE A 189 -5.69 3.10 7.83
CA PHE A 189 -5.02 3.95 8.80
C PHE A 189 -5.72 5.31 8.98
N LEU A 190 -6.51 5.76 7.99
CA LEU A 190 -7.28 7.00 8.02
C LEU A 190 -8.58 6.90 8.87
N ALA A 191 -8.88 5.73 9.44
CA ALA A 191 -10.08 5.55 10.24
C ALA A 191 -10.09 6.45 11.48
N HIS A 192 -11.14 7.26 11.61
CA HIS A 192 -11.45 8.13 12.74
C HIS A 192 -12.13 7.33 13.87
N ASP A 193 -11.45 6.30 14.36
CA ASP A 193 -11.89 5.55 15.54
C ASP A 193 -11.36 6.21 16.84
N SER A 194 -11.70 5.63 17.99
CA SER A 194 -11.25 6.11 19.30
C SER A 194 -9.73 6.14 19.45
N GLU A 195 -9.00 5.32 18.68
CA GLU A 195 -7.53 5.24 18.70
C GLU A 195 -6.88 6.14 17.64
N TRP A 196 -7.66 6.89 16.86
CA TRP A 196 -7.15 7.73 15.78
C TRP A 196 -6.09 8.71 16.28
N ALA A 197 -6.32 9.35 17.43
CA ALA A 197 -5.36 10.29 18.00
C ALA A 197 -3.99 9.65 18.31
N ARG A 198 -3.93 8.35 18.65
CA ARG A 198 -2.64 7.64 18.83
C ARG A 198 -1.98 7.27 17.51
N ARG A 199 -2.75 7.15 16.43
CA ARG A 199 -2.29 6.69 15.12
C ARG A 199 -2.13 7.81 14.09
N HIS A 200 -2.64 9.02 14.32
CA HIS A 200 -2.65 10.07 13.29
C HIS A 200 -1.23 10.47 12.85
N GLY A 201 -0.21 10.28 13.70
CA GLY A 201 1.20 10.45 13.33
C GLY A 201 1.81 9.33 12.46
N VAL A 202 1.14 8.18 12.31
CA VAL A 202 1.52 7.13 11.33
C VAL A 202 0.91 7.38 9.96
N ALA A 203 -0.07 8.27 9.86
CA ALA A 203 -0.67 8.70 8.60
C ALA A 203 0.09 9.92 8.06
N GLU A 204 0.48 9.89 6.79
CA GLU A 204 1.12 11.07 6.20
C GLU A 204 0.10 12.21 6.12
N SER A 205 0.43 13.37 6.69
CA SER A 205 -0.50 14.51 6.80
C SER A 205 -1.08 14.96 5.47
N ARG A 206 -0.37 14.72 4.35
CA ARG A 206 -0.86 14.95 2.98
C ARG A 206 -2.17 14.24 2.65
N TYR A 207 -2.45 13.09 3.25
CA TYR A 207 -3.71 12.37 3.04
C TYR A 207 -4.89 13.08 3.69
N CYS A 208 -4.65 13.77 4.82
CA CYS A 208 -5.66 14.53 5.52
C CYS A 208 -6.17 15.69 4.66
N TRP A 209 -5.28 16.35 3.92
CA TRP A 209 -5.58 17.48 3.02
C TRP A 209 -6.54 17.17 1.87
N ILE A 210 -6.76 15.88 1.61
CA ILE A 210 -7.71 15.40 0.59
C ILE A 210 -9.14 15.61 1.08
N CYS A 211 -9.37 15.58 2.39
CA CYS A 211 -10.68 15.74 3.03
C CYS A 211 -10.79 17.02 3.88
N HIS A 212 -9.69 17.45 4.51
CA HIS A 212 -9.63 18.55 5.47
C HIS A 212 -8.79 19.72 4.92
N ASP A 213 -8.97 20.90 5.49
CA ASP A 213 -8.15 22.09 5.22
C ASP A 213 -7.22 22.41 6.39
N GLN A 214 -6.50 23.53 6.28
CA GLN A 214 -5.55 23.97 7.29
C GLN A 214 -6.22 24.36 8.61
N GLU A 215 -7.48 24.82 8.57
CA GLU A 215 -8.20 25.28 9.75
C GLU A 215 -8.51 24.10 10.66
N PHE A 216 -8.94 22.97 10.10
CA PHE A 216 -9.10 21.72 10.82
C PHE A 216 -7.82 21.29 11.56
N CYS A 217 -6.67 21.36 10.87
CA CYS A 217 -5.38 21.06 11.50
C CYS A 217 -5.08 22.05 12.65
N GLY A 218 -5.43 23.33 12.47
CA GLY A 218 -5.21 24.41 13.44
C GLY A 218 -6.00 24.26 14.74
N GLU A 219 -7.13 23.54 14.74
CA GLU A 219 -7.90 23.26 15.95
C GLU A 219 -7.05 22.52 17.00
N CYS A 220 -6.17 21.63 16.56
CA CYS A 220 -5.29 20.85 17.45
C CYS A 220 -3.82 21.30 17.36
N HIS A 221 -3.26 21.50 16.15
CA HIS A 221 -1.83 21.75 15.96
C HIS A 221 -1.40 23.18 16.29
N LYS A 222 -2.32 24.15 16.34
CA LYS A 222 -2.07 25.57 16.67
C LYS A 222 -1.00 26.27 15.80
N ILE A 223 -0.44 25.58 14.80
CA ILE A 223 0.50 26.08 13.79
C ILE A 223 0.22 25.37 12.45
N GLN A 224 0.61 26.00 11.34
CA GLN A 224 0.44 25.46 10.00
C GLN A 224 1.22 24.14 9.83
N MET A 225 0.54 23.08 9.38
CA MET A 225 1.11 21.74 9.22
C MET A 225 0.70 21.07 7.89
N PRO A 226 1.63 20.46 7.13
CA PRO A 226 3.09 20.52 7.33
C PRO A 226 3.59 21.96 7.27
N HIS A 227 4.69 22.25 7.96
CA HIS A 227 5.27 23.60 7.93
C HIS A 227 5.47 24.05 6.48
N PRO A 228 5.18 25.33 6.16
CA PRO A 228 5.32 25.82 4.80
C PRO A 228 6.77 25.71 4.32
N SER A 229 6.99 25.62 3.01
CA SER A 229 8.35 25.58 2.44
C SER A 229 9.21 26.79 2.83
N SER A 230 8.58 27.91 3.18
CA SER A 230 9.24 29.12 3.69
C SER A 230 9.66 29.03 5.17
N TRP A 231 9.31 27.96 5.89
CA TRP A 231 9.57 27.79 7.32
C TRP A 231 11.02 28.03 7.73
N PRO A 232 12.06 27.55 7.00
CA PRO A 232 13.45 27.81 7.38
C PRO A 232 13.76 29.30 7.56
N VAL A 233 13.06 30.18 6.83
CA VAL A 233 13.27 31.64 6.89
C VAL A 233 12.39 32.30 7.96
N ILE A 234 11.21 31.75 8.24
CA ILE A 234 10.22 32.39 9.13
C ILE A 234 10.17 31.80 10.55
N HIS A 235 10.78 30.64 10.80
CA HIS A 235 10.65 29.89 12.06
C HIS A 235 11.11 30.69 13.29
N GLY A 236 12.15 31.51 13.19
CA GLY A 236 12.63 32.33 14.30
C GLY A 236 11.66 33.44 14.70
N LYS A 237 10.99 34.08 13.73
CA LYS A 237 9.95 35.09 14.02
C LYS A 237 8.66 34.42 14.50
N GLN A 238 8.31 33.28 13.92
CA GLN A 238 7.14 32.51 14.33
C GLN A 238 7.30 31.93 15.74
N SER A 239 8.47 31.41 16.12
CA SER A 239 8.68 30.83 17.46
C SER A 239 8.57 31.85 18.59
N LEU A 240 8.85 33.13 18.33
CA LEU A 240 8.69 34.21 19.30
C LEU A 240 7.23 34.59 19.57
N THR A 241 6.35 34.31 18.62
CA THR A 241 4.96 34.81 18.62
C THR A 241 3.92 33.69 18.71
N GLN A 242 4.27 32.48 18.28
CA GLN A 242 3.39 31.32 18.24
C GLN A 242 3.67 30.38 19.40
N ARG A 243 2.67 30.12 20.24
CA ARG A 243 2.79 29.21 21.39
C ARG A 243 2.69 27.72 21.01
N GLY A 244 2.17 27.42 19.82
CA GLY A 244 1.93 26.05 19.34
C GLY A 244 3.19 25.19 19.16
N CYS A 245 4.38 25.78 19.11
CA CYS A 245 5.62 25.04 18.91
C CYS A 245 5.93 24.09 20.09
N ALA A 246 5.63 24.52 21.31
CA ALA A 246 5.89 23.77 22.54
C ALA A 246 4.95 22.57 22.74
N GLU A 247 3.83 22.52 22.00
CA GLU A 247 2.87 21.41 22.01
C GLU A 247 3.49 20.12 21.45
N CYS A 248 4.49 20.24 20.58
CA CYS A 248 5.16 19.11 19.92
C CYS A 248 6.68 19.07 20.17
N HIS A 249 7.33 20.22 20.32
CA HIS A 249 8.78 20.32 20.45
C HIS A 249 9.19 20.74 21.87
N LYS A 250 10.12 19.98 22.47
CA LYS A 250 10.77 20.36 23.74
C LYS A 250 11.94 21.30 23.48
N GLN A 251 12.38 22.07 24.48
CA GLN A 251 13.53 22.98 24.38
C GLN A 251 14.78 22.33 23.76
N LYS A 252 15.04 21.06 24.09
CA LYS A 252 16.13 20.25 23.50
C LYS A 252 16.11 20.19 21.97
N PHE A 253 14.95 20.30 21.34
CA PHE A 253 14.81 20.39 19.87
C PHE A 253 15.48 21.67 19.36
N CYS A 254 15.19 22.80 20.00
CA CYS A 254 15.80 24.09 19.69
C CYS A 254 17.32 24.01 19.89
N ASP A 255 17.78 23.44 21.00
CA ASP A 255 19.19 23.40 21.41
C ASP A 255 20.07 22.55 20.46
N ASN A 256 19.48 21.62 19.70
CA ASN A 256 20.21 20.83 18.70
C ASN A 256 20.81 21.70 17.58
N CYS A 257 20.17 22.83 17.28
CA CYS A 257 20.60 23.81 16.27
C CYS A 257 21.03 25.13 16.93
N HIS A 258 20.19 25.68 17.82
CA HIS A 258 20.45 26.91 18.58
C HIS A 258 21.35 26.64 19.79
N ARG A 259 22.63 26.34 19.53
CA ARG A 259 23.68 26.27 20.57
C ARG A 259 24.19 27.66 21.00
N THR A 260 23.42 28.70 20.66
CA THR A 260 23.65 30.10 20.99
C THR A 260 22.30 30.76 21.27
N ARG A 261 22.31 31.93 21.92
CA ARG A 261 21.10 32.66 22.29
C ARG A 261 20.49 33.33 21.05
N ILE A 262 19.25 32.96 20.72
CA ILE A 262 18.44 33.54 19.64
C ILE A 262 17.14 34.12 20.21
N PRO A 263 16.66 35.30 19.75
CA PRO A 263 17.33 36.21 18.81
C PRO A 263 18.63 36.77 19.43
N HIS A 264 19.64 36.97 18.60
CA HIS A 264 20.85 37.66 19.04
C HIS A 264 20.48 39.08 19.50
N GLU A 265 21.20 39.60 20.48
CA GLU A 265 20.96 40.94 21.00
C GLU A 265 21.22 42.01 19.93
N MET A 266 20.50 43.13 20.02
CA MET A 266 20.71 44.28 19.11
C MET A 266 22.15 44.76 19.23
N GLY A 267 22.89 44.78 18.11
CA GLY A 267 24.32 45.10 18.07
C GLY A 267 25.25 43.88 17.99
N TRP A 268 24.71 42.66 17.84
CA TRP A 268 25.53 41.46 17.67
C TRP A 268 26.35 41.49 16.37
N GLU A 269 27.68 41.44 16.51
CA GLU A 269 28.59 41.36 15.38
C GLU A 269 28.84 39.91 14.94
N HIS A 270 28.54 39.60 13.68
CA HIS A 270 28.71 38.26 13.09
C HIS A 270 30.18 37.77 13.11
N GLY A 271 31.15 38.68 12.98
CA GLY A 271 32.55 38.36 12.69
C GLY A 271 33.28 37.59 13.80
N PRO A 272 33.31 38.10 15.05
CA PRO A 272 34.05 37.44 16.13
C PRO A 272 33.51 36.04 16.52
N PRO A 273 32.18 35.81 16.63
CA PRO A 273 31.63 34.48 16.92
C PRO A 273 31.79 33.49 15.76
N ALA A 274 31.62 33.93 14.50
CA ALA A 274 31.79 33.05 13.33
C ALA A 274 33.22 32.52 13.17
N LYS A 275 34.23 33.23 13.69
CA LYS A 275 35.63 32.78 13.70
C LYS A 275 35.95 31.79 14.83
N ARG A 276 35.31 31.94 16.00
CA ARG A 276 35.57 31.10 17.18
C ARG A 276 34.71 29.84 17.23
N GLU A 277 33.48 29.92 16.74
CA GLU A 277 32.45 28.89 16.85
C GLU A 277 31.83 28.57 15.49
N ARG A 278 32.68 28.45 14.45
CA ARG A 278 32.26 28.27 13.07
C ARG A 278 31.29 27.09 12.87
N GLU A 279 31.52 26.00 13.60
CA GLU A 279 30.66 24.82 13.59
C GLU A 279 29.22 25.08 14.06
N VAL A 280 28.99 26.11 14.88
CA VAL A 280 27.64 26.50 15.32
C VAL A 280 26.91 27.25 14.20
N CYS A 281 27.63 28.11 13.47
CA CYS A 281 27.08 28.89 12.35
C CYS A 281 26.81 28.02 11.11
N ASP A 282 27.69 27.06 10.83
CA ASP A 282 27.58 26.16 9.67
C ASP A 282 26.38 25.21 9.75
N ARG A 283 25.78 25.04 10.94
CA ARG A 283 24.51 24.29 11.13
C ARG A 283 23.32 24.94 10.44
N CYS A 284 23.41 26.23 10.11
CA CYS A 284 22.36 26.96 9.40
C CYS A 284 22.85 27.47 8.03
N HIS A 285 24.15 27.78 7.90
CA HIS A 285 24.74 28.36 6.68
C HIS A 285 25.49 27.34 5.81
N THR A 286 24.96 26.12 5.71
CA THR A 286 25.45 25.09 4.78
C THR A 286 24.30 24.26 4.21
N GLU A 287 24.52 23.63 3.07
CA GLU A 287 23.58 22.65 2.49
C GLU A 287 23.27 21.52 3.47
N LYS A 288 24.26 21.12 4.28
CA LYS A 288 24.09 20.12 5.35
C LYS A 288 23.12 20.59 6.42
N GLY A 289 23.18 21.87 6.82
CA GLY A 289 22.22 22.48 7.75
C GLY A 289 20.77 22.40 7.26
N CYS A 290 20.54 22.69 5.98
CA CYS A 290 19.24 22.49 5.35
C CYS A 290 18.80 21.01 5.41
N LYS A 291 19.69 20.07 5.06
CA LYS A 291 19.41 18.63 5.08
C LYS A 291 19.18 18.09 6.50
N ASP A 292 19.83 18.63 7.52
CA ASP A 292 19.69 18.17 8.91
C ASP A 292 18.28 18.43 9.46
N CYS A 293 17.65 19.56 9.11
CA CYS A 293 16.24 19.80 9.42
C CYS A 293 15.34 18.78 8.72
N HIS A 294 15.51 18.60 7.40
CA HIS A 294 14.72 17.63 6.62
C HIS A 294 14.89 16.20 7.15
N ARG A 295 16.10 15.79 7.54
CA ARG A 295 16.41 14.48 8.13
C ARG A 295 15.73 14.23 9.48
N ILE A 296 15.51 15.27 10.29
CA ILE A 296 14.78 15.13 11.56
C ILE A 296 13.28 14.91 11.30
N HIS A 297 12.76 15.45 10.20
CA HIS A 297 11.41 15.22 9.72
C HIS A 297 11.26 13.97 8.81
N ASP A 298 12.36 13.40 8.31
CA ASP A 298 12.37 12.20 7.47
C ASP A 298 11.76 10.97 8.14
N LYS A 299 11.71 10.91 9.49
CA LYS A 299 11.01 9.84 10.20
C LYS A 299 9.49 9.84 9.97
N HIS A 300 8.95 10.87 9.30
CA HIS A 300 7.57 10.97 8.84
C HIS A 300 7.46 11.00 7.30
N LEU A 301 8.59 10.89 6.60
CA LEU A 301 8.66 10.71 5.15
C LEU A 301 8.96 9.24 4.88
N LEU A 302 7.96 8.50 4.42
CA LEU A 302 8.26 7.31 3.64
C LEU A 302 8.97 7.83 2.38
N ARG A 303 10.24 7.44 2.21
CA ARG A 303 11.02 7.68 0.99
C ARG A 303 10.15 7.31 -0.20
N GLU A 304 9.92 8.26 -1.10
CA GLU A 304 9.39 7.91 -2.41
C GLU A 304 10.44 7.04 -3.13
N PRO A 305 10.03 6.00 -3.87
CA PRO A 305 10.93 5.34 -4.80
C PRO A 305 11.41 6.30 -5.89
#